data_AF-A0A2N2EES1-F1
#
_entry.id   AF-A0A2N2EES1-F1
#
_cell.length_a   1.000
_cell.length_b   1.000
_cell.length_c   1.000
_cell.angle_alpha   90.00
_cell.angle_beta   90.00
_cell.angle_gamma   90.00
#
_symmetry.space_group_name_H-M   'P 1'
#
loop_
_entity.id
_entity.type
_entity.pdbx_description
1 polymer ?
#
loop_
_entity_poly.entity_id
_entity_poly.type
_entity_poly.pdbx_seq_one_letter_code
_entity_poly.pdbx_strand_id
1 'polypeptide(L)'
;MMQKIWFKIFIWFMSTFFFFLASGVLISLFKPGPTESEVMRFQEGFMNAMDRSLMGVAMGFESNATLKFVVEFSAYIIVSIILLSVLAGFAIRWSQRRDDKNV
;
A
#
# COMPACT_ATOMS: atom_id res chain seq x y z
N MET A 1 4.73 7.43 -41.38
CA MET A 1 4.50 7.58 -39.93
C MET A 1 3.30 6.74 -39.51
N MET A 2 3.50 5.45 -39.21
CA MET A 2 2.44 4.57 -38.75
C MET A 2 2.57 4.47 -37.23
N GLN A 3 1.75 5.23 -36.48
CA GLN A 3 1.71 5.10 -35.01
C GLN A 3 1.38 3.66 -34.64
N LYS A 4 2.24 3.04 -33.83
CA LYS A 4 2.02 1.69 -33.27
C LYS A 4 0.64 1.64 -32.61
N ILE A 5 -0.10 0.54 -32.80
CA ILE A 5 -1.47 0.38 -32.30
C ILE A 5 -1.60 0.68 -30.79
N TRP A 6 -0.59 0.29 -30.01
CA TRP A 6 -0.48 0.56 -28.58
C TRP A 6 -0.48 2.06 -28.24
N PHE A 7 0.18 2.88 -29.07
CA PHE A 7 0.20 4.32 -28.87
C PHE A 7 -1.16 4.95 -29.15
N LYS A 8 -1.91 4.42 -30.11
CA LYS A 8 -3.28 4.86 -30.38
C LYS A 8 -4.23 4.51 -29.23
N ILE A 9 -4.10 3.32 -28.65
CA ILE A 9 -4.89 2.90 -27.47
C ILE A 9 -4.55 3.79 -26.27
N PHE A 10 -3.27 4.07 -26.05
CA PHE A 10 -2.84 4.95 -24.96
C PHE A 10 -3.40 6.37 -25.13
N ILE A 11 -3.31 6.95 -26.33
CA ILE A 11 -3.89 8.27 -26.60
C ILE A 11 -5.40 8.25 -26.39
N TRP A 12 -6.09 7.23 -26.90
CA TRP A 12 -7.54 7.10 -26.74
C TRP A 12 -7.95 6.99 -25.27
N PHE A 13 -7.22 6.22 -24.47
CA PHE A 13 -7.46 6.12 -23.03
C PHE A 13 -7.23 7.47 -22.33
N MET A 14 -6.11 8.13 -22.62
CA MET A 14 -5.78 9.42 -22.01
C MET A 14 -6.78 10.51 -22.41
N SER A 15 -7.17 10.58 -23.68
CA SER A 15 -8.17 11.55 -24.14
C SER A 15 -9.53 11.32 -23.50
N THR A 16 -9.93 10.05 -23.34
CA THR A 16 -11.19 9.68 -22.70
C THR A 16 -11.16 10.01 -21.21
N PHE A 17 -10.06 9.67 -20.52
CA PHE A 17 -9.86 10.00 -19.11
C PHE A 17 -9.95 11.50 -18.85
N PHE A 18 -9.22 12.32 -19.61
CA PHE A 18 -9.26 13.77 -19.45
C PHE A 18 -10.61 14.36 -19.84
N PHE A 19 -11.28 13.83 -20.87
CA PHE A 19 -12.63 14.26 -21.23
C PHE A 19 -13.63 14.02 -20.09
N PHE A 20 -13.60 12.83 -19.48
CA PHE A 20 -14.47 12.52 -18.33
C PHE A 20 -14.11 13.32 -17.09
N LEU A 21 -12.82 13.55 -16.83
CA LEU A 21 -12.37 14.40 -15.72
C LEU A 21 -12.87 15.84 -15.90
N ALA A 22 -12.66 16.43 -17.09
CA ALA A 22 -13.13 17.78 -17.40
C ALA A 22 -14.67 17.87 -17.34
N SER A 23 -15.36 16.85 -17.85
CA SER A 23 -16.82 16.77 -17.77
C SER A 23 -17.30 16.68 -16.31
N GLY A 24 -16.62 15.89 -15.47
CA GLY A 24 -16.91 15.77 -14.04
C GLY A 24 -16.74 17.10 -13.29
N VAL A 25 -15.68 17.86 -13.61
CA VAL A 25 -15.45 19.20 -13.06
C VAL A 25 -16.50 20.19 -13.55
N LEU A 26 -16.85 20.16 -14.84
CA LEU A 26 -17.92 21.03 -15.35
C LEU A 26 -19.25 20.73 -14.68
N ILE A 27 -19.63 19.46 -14.55
CA ILE A 27 -20.86 19.05 -13.86
C ILE A 27 -20.83 19.46 -12.38
N SER A 28 -19.68 19.37 -11.70
CA SER A 28 -19.56 19.77 -10.30
C SER A 28 -19.71 21.27 -10.09
N LEU A 29 -19.32 22.12 -11.05
CA LEU A 29 -19.52 23.57 -11.00
C LEU A 29 -21.00 23.97 -11.08
N PHE A 30 -21.84 23.17 -11.75
CA PHE A 30 -23.28 23.44 -11.86
C PHE A 30 -24.11 22.83 -10.73
N LYS A 31 -23.50 22.00 -9.87
CA LYS A 31 -24.17 21.45 -8.70
C LYS A 31 -24.03 22.47 -7.55
N PRO A 32 -25.11 22.76 -6.79
CA PRO A 32 -24.97 23.55 -5.56
C PRO A 32 -23.94 22.87 -4.65
N GLY A 33 -23.12 23.69 -3.98
CA GLY A 33 -22.11 23.21 -3.04
C GLY A 33 -22.71 22.24 -2.01
N PRO A 34 -21.91 21.30 -1.49
CA PRO A 34 -22.41 20.32 -0.54
C PRO A 34 -23.00 21.03 0.68
N THR A 35 -24.13 20.53 1.14
CA THR A 35 -24.73 20.99 2.40
C THR A 35 -23.80 20.68 3.57
N GLU A 36 -23.90 21.42 4.66
CA GLU A 36 -23.12 21.11 5.89
C GLU A 36 -23.30 19.64 6.32
N SER A 37 -24.51 19.09 6.15
CA SER A 37 -24.80 17.69 6.47
C SER A 37 -24.02 16.68 5.60
N GLU A 38 -23.79 17.01 4.32
CA GLU A 38 -23.01 16.17 3.41
C GLU A 38 -21.51 16.28 3.70
N VAL A 39 -21.03 17.48 4.05
CA VAL A 39 -19.64 17.69 4.47
C VAL A 39 -19.35 16.95 5.77
N MET A 40 -20.24 17.02 6.76
CA MET A 40 -20.09 16.30 8.03
C MET A 40 -20.06 14.78 7.80
N ARG A 41 -20.98 14.24 6.98
CA ARG A 41 -20.97 12.81 6.63
C ARG A 41 -19.69 12.38 5.91
N PHE A 42 -19.18 13.23 5.02
CA PHE A 42 -17.90 12.97 4.35
C PHE A 42 -16.74 12.93 5.34
N GLN A 43 -16.69 13.90 6.26
CA GLN A 43 -15.66 13.97 7.30
C GLN A 43 -15.74 12.78 8.27
N GLU A 44 -16.95 12.38 8.70
CA GLU A 44 -17.16 11.18 9.51
C GLU A 44 -16.65 9.92 8.79
N GLY A 45 -16.93 9.78 7.49
CA GLY A 45 -16.41 8.69 6.68
C GLY A 45 -14.89 8.69 6.61
N PHE A 46 -14.28 9.86 6.46
CA PHE A 46 -12.83 10.03 6.43
C PHE A 46 -12.19 9.68 7.77
N MET A 47 -12.79 10.12 8.88
CA MET A 47 -12.34 9.79 10.24
C MET A 47 -12.46 8.29 10.52
N ASN A 48 -13.56 7.64 10.11
CA ASN A 48 -13.75 6.20 10.29
C ASN A 48 -12.74 5.39 9.45
N ALA A 49 -12.44 5.84 8.22
CA ALA A 49 -11.39 5.23 7.41
C ALA A 49 -10.00 5.41 8.04
N MET A 50 -9.73 6.56 8.66
CA MET A 50 -8.49 6.83 9.37
C MET A 50 -8.35 5.97 10.64
N ASP A 51 -9.42 5.78 11.39
CA ASP A 51 -9.45 4.92 12.59
C ASP A 51 -9.19 3.45 12.24
N ARG A 52 -9.67 2.99 11.08
CA ARG A 52 -9.42 1.63 10.57
C ARG A 52 -8.09 1.50 9.80
N SER A 53 -7.37 2.59 9.60
CA SER A 53 -6.09 2.56 8.90
C SER A 53 -4.96 2.07 9.82
N LEU A 54 -3.78 1.80 9.24
CA LEU A 54 -2.57 1.49 10.02
C LEU A 54 -2.25 2.57 11.06
N MET A 55 -2.61 3.83 10.79
CA MET A 55 -2.42 4.93 11.74
C MET A 55 -3.38 4.82 12.93
N GLY A 56 -4.65 4.51 12.70
CA GLY A 56 -5.61 4.28 13.79
C GLY A 56 -5.29 3.03 14.60
N VAL A 57 -4.84 1.96 13.93
CA VAL A 57 -4.32 0.75 14.58
C VAL A 57 -3.07 1.06 15.44
N ALA A 58 -2.17 1.93 14.96
CA ALA A 58 -1.00 2.36 15.72
C ALA A 58 -1.35 3.25 16.93
N MET A 59 -2.34 4.14 16.79
CA MET A 59 -2.84 4.98 17.90
C MET A 59 -3.57 4.14 18.96
N GLY A 60 -4.32 3.12 18.55
CA GLY A 60 -5.00 2.19 19.45
C GLY A 60 -4.08 1.11 20.04
N PHE A 61 -2.82 1.04 19.63
CA PHE A 61 -1.90 -0.04 19.96
C PHE A 61 -1.67 -0.21 21.48
N GLU A 62 -1.53 0.89 22.21
CA GLU A 62 -1.33 0.85 23.67
C GLU A 62 -2.57 0.39 24.43
N SER A 63 -3.76 0.64 23.87
CA SER A 63 -5.04 0.32 24.51
C SER A 63 -5.51 -1.12 24.27
N ASN A 64 -4.96 -1.82 23.27
CA ASN A 64 -5.42 -3.13 22.86
C ASN A 64 -4.38 -4.22 23.17
N ALA A 65 -4.53 -4.86 24.33
CA ALA A 65 -3.63 -5.90 24.82
C ALA A 65 -3.47 -7.09 23.85
N THR A 66 -4.53 -7.46 23.14
CA THR A 66 -4.50 -8.56 22.15
C THR A 66 -3.65 -8.19 20.94
N LEU A 67 -3.82 -6.97 20.42
CA LEU A 67 -3.06 -6.49 19.26
C LEU A 67 -1.57 -6.38 19.60
N LYS A 68 -1.25 -5.85 20.79
CA LYS A 68 0.12 -5.76 21.30
C LYS A 68 0.79 -7.13 21.39
N PHE A 69 0.10 -8.13 21.95
CA PHE A 69 0.60 -9.50 22.05
C PHE A 69 0.90 -10.11 20.66
N VAL A 70 0.00 -9.96 19.69
CA VAL A 70 0.20 -10.50 18.34
C VAL A 70 1.40 -9.85 17.64
N VAL A 71 1.57 -8.54 17.78
CA VAL A 71 2.69 -7.81 17.18
C VAL A 71 4.02 -8.19 17.84
N GLU A 72 4.07 -8.27 19.17
CA GLU A 72 5.28 -8.68 19.90
C GLU A 72 5.67 -10.13 19.56
N PHE A 73 4.70 -11.03 19.52
CA PHE A 73 4.93 -12.44 19.15
C PHE A 73 5.40 -12.56 17.70
N SER A 74 4.79 -11.81 16.80
CA SER A 74 5.18 -11.77 15.38
C SER A 74 6.60 -11.21 15.20
N ALA A 75 6.96 -10.15 15.93
CA ALA A 75 8.31 -9.58 15.93
C ALA A 75 9.34 -10.59 16.41
N TYR A 76 9.05 -11.31 17.50
CA TYR A 76 9.94 -12.35 18.04
C TYR A 76 10.22 -13.47 17.02
N ILE A 77 9.18 -13.96 16.33
CA ILE A 77 9.32 -14.99 15.30
C ILE A 77 10.13 -14.46 14.11
N ILE A 78 9.81 -13.27 13.61
CA ILE A 78 10.48 -12.69 12.44
C ILE A 78 11.98 -12.51 12.71
N VAL A 79 12.36 -11.96 13.86
CA VAL A 79 13.77 -11.80 14.23
C VAL A 79 14.50 -13.15 14.26
N SER A 80 13.85 -14.18 14.82
CA SER A 80 14.40 -15.54 14.86
C SER A 80 14.60 -16.12 13.46
N ILE A 81 13.62 -15.95 12.57
CA ILE A 81 13.71 -16.40 11.17
C ILE A 81 14.82 -15.66 10.42
N ILE A 82 14.95 -14.34 10.62
CA ILE A 82 16.01 -13.54 10.00
C ILE A 82 17.38 -14.06 10.45
N LEU A 83 17.59 -14.29 11.75
CA LEU A 83 18.84 -14.86 12.25
C LEU A 83 19.16 -16.23 11.64
N LEU A 84 18.17 -17.14 11.60
CA LEU A 84 18.35 -18.45 10.99
C LEU A 84 18.68 -18.37 9.50
N SER A 85 18.01 -17.47 8.77
CA SER A 85 18.25 -17.27 7.33
C SER A 85 19.64 -16.72 7.04
N VAL A 86 20.14 -15.80 7.87
CA VAL A 86 21.51 -15.28 7.77
C VAL A 86 22.54 -16.38 8.06
N LEU A 87 22.33 -17.17 9.11
CA LEU A 87 23.22 -18.30 9.45
C LEU A 87 23.23 -19.35 8.35
N ALA A 88 22.06 -19.71 7.81
CA ALA A 88 21.95 -20.64 6.69
C ALA A 88 22.67 -20.11 5.44
N GLY A 89 22.49 -18.83 5.10
CA GLY A 89 23.19 -18.19 3.99
C GLY A 89 24.72 -18.20 4.17
N PHE A 90 25.21 -17.97 5.40
CA PHE A 90 26.63 -18.04 5.71
C PHE A 90 27.19 -19.46 5.60
N ALA A 91 26.45 -20.46 6.11
CA ALA A 91 26.83 -21.87 6.03
C ALA A 91 26.91 -22.37 4.58
N ILE A 92 25.93 -22.02 3.74
CA ILE A 92 25.94 -22.35 2.30
C ILE A 92 27.17 -21.73 1.61
N ARG A 93 27.43 -20.45 1.87
CA ARG A 93 28.57 -19.73 1.29
C ARG A 93 29.92 -20.30 1.74
N TRP A 94 30.01 -20.79 2.98
CA TRP A 94 31.20 -21.47 3.48
C TRP A 94 31.40 -22.85 2.82
N SER A 95 30.32 -23.62 2.63
CA SER A 95 30.38 -24.93 1.97
C SER A 95 30.85 -24.82 0.52
N GLN A 96 30.31 -23.87 -0.25
CA GLN A 96 30.70 -23.63 -1.64
C GLN A 96 32.19 -23.27 -1.79
N ARG A 97 32.75 -22.49 -0.85
CA ARG A 97 34.19 -22.17 -0.82
C ARG A 97 35.10 -23.35 -0.48
N ARG A 98 34.57 -24.41 0.12
CA ARG A 98 35.33 -25.65 0.39
C ARG A 98 35.35 -26.57 -0.82
N ASP A 99 34.25 -26.67 -1.57
CA ASP A 99 34.20 -27.48 -2.79
C ASP A 99 35.09 -26.92 -3.92
N ASP A 100 35.17 -25.59 -4.08
CA ASP A 100 36.08 -24.96 -5.04
C ASP A 100 37.58 -25.18 -4.75
N LYS A 101 37.96 -25.67 -3.56
CA LYS A 101 39.36 -25.97 -3.21
C LYS A 101 39.76 -27.43 -3.41
N ASN A 102 38.80 -28.31 -3.71
CA ASN A 102 39.03 -29.74 -3.90
C ASN A 102 38.92 -30.17 -5.38
N VAL A 103 38.88 -29.22 -6.31
CA VAL A 103 39.01 -29.42 -7.77
C VAL A 103 40.32 -28.83 -8.25
#